data_AF-A0A356QP86-F1
#
_entry.id   AF-A0A356QP86-F1
#
_cell.length_a   1.000
_cell.length_b   1.000
_cell.length_c   1.000
_cell.angle_alpha   90.00
_cell.angle_beta   90.00
_cell.angle_gamma   90.00
#
_symmetry.space_group_name_H-M   'P 1'
#
loop_
_entity.id
_entity.type
_entity.pdbx_description
1 polymer ?
#
loop_
_entity_poly.entity_id
_entity_poly.type
_entity_poly.pdbx_seq_one_letter_code
_entity_poly.pdbx_strand_id
1 'polypeptide(L)' 'MGGNAEHGEKVFFKNKKVTCVRCHMVNERGGSVGPNLSKVGREKTAEYLLESIVLPSAKISP' A
#
# COMPACT_ATOMS: atom_id res chain seq x y z
N MET A 1 -10.97 14.88 0.61
CA MET A 1 -10.77 13.42 0.78
C MET A 1 -10.56 13.14 2.24
N GLY A 2 -11.34 12.20 2.81
CA GLY A 2 -11.23 11.79 4.21
C GLY A 2 -10.52 10.45 4.30
N GLY A 3 -9.28 10.46 4.79
CA GLY A 3 -8.52 9.26 5.13
C GLY A 3 -8.00 9.39 6.56
N ASN A 4 -8.01 8.29 7.32
CA ASN A 4 -7.43 8.23 8.65
C ASN A 4 -6.14 7.40 8.60
N ALA A 5 -5.00 8.04 8.85
CA ALA A 5 -3.68 7.41 8.74
C ALA A 5 -3.51 6.24 9.73
N GLU A 6 -3.98 6.38 10.98
CA GLU A 6 -3.92 5.32 11.98
C GLU A 6 -4.76 4.11 11.60
N HIS A 7 -5.92 4.32 10.98
CA HIS A 7 -6.74 3.24 10.44
C HIS A 7 -6.02 2.58 9.26
N GLY A 8 -5.48 3.36 8.33
CA GLY A 8 -4.68 2.84 7.20
C GLY A 8 -3.52 1.96 7.67
N GLU A 9 -2.80 2.37 8.71
CA GLU A 9 -1.72 1.57 9.31
C GLU A 9 -2.24 0.22 9.86
N LYS A 10 -3.37 0.23 10.57
CA LYS A 10 -4.00 -1.01 11.07
C LYS A 10 -4.40 -1.93 9.93
N VAL A 11 -4.95 -1.38 8.83
CA VAL A 11 -5.28 -2.16 7.63
C VAL A 11 -4.04 -2.77 7.01
N PHE A 12 -2.97 -1.98 6.84
CA PHE A 12 -1.74 -2.44 6.18
C PHE A 12 -0.99 -3.51 6.99
N PHE A 13 -0.81 -3.29 8.29
CA PHE A 13 0.07 -4.11 9.13
C PHE A 13 -0.64 -5.17 9.97
N LYS A 14 -1.91 -4.97 10.34
CA LYS A 14 -2.58 -5.77 11.38
C LYS A 14 -3.80 -6.54 10.87
N ASN A 15 -4.34 -6.19 9.71
CA ASN A 15 -5.54 -6.83 9.19
C ASN A 15 -5.22 -8.21 8.59
N LYS A 16 -5.67 -9.28 9.24
CA LYS A 16 -5.45 -10.65 8.76
C LYS A 16 -6.16 -10.97 7.43
N LYS A 17 -7.18 -10.19 7.05
CA LYS A 17 -7.89 -10.31 5.77
C LYS A 17 -7.15 -9.61 4.62
N VAL A 18 -6.21 -8.72 4.92
CA VAL A 18 -5.50 -7.90 3.93
C VAL A 18 -4.00 -8.10 4.09
N THR A 19 -3.36 -8.73 3.12
CA THR A 19 -1.96 -9.19 3.24
C THR A 19 -0.94 -8.22 2.63
N CYS A 20 -1.18 -6.91 2.69
CA CYS A 20 -0.27 -5.89 2.14
C CYS A 20 1.16 -6.03 2.69
N VAL A 21 1.29 -6.06 4.02
CA VAL A 21 2.59 -6.18 4.72
C VAL A 21 3.34 -7.47 4.39
N ARG A 22 2.65 -8.53 3.95
CA ARG A 22 3.33 -9.79 3.60
C ARG A 22 4.20 -9.63 2.35
N CYS A 23 3.79 -8.77 1.43
CA CYS A 23 4.51 -8.55 0.18
C CYS A 23 5.32 -7.26 0.20
N HIS A 24 4.79 -6.19 0.79
CA HIS A 24 5.35 -4.85 0.71
C HIS A 24 5.98 -4.38 2.02
N MET A 25 7.05 -3.60 1.88
CA MET A 25 7.79 -2.96 2.97
C MET A 25 7.39 -1.49 3.15
N VAL A 26 7.36 -1.02 4.39
CA VAL A 26 7.31 0.40 4.77
C VAL A 26 8.24 0.62 5.97
N ASN A 27 9.19 1.55 5.86
CA ASN A 27 10.19 1.87 6.89
C ASN A 27 10.83 0.60 7.48
N GLU A 28 11.38 -0.24 6.59
CA GLU A 28 12.07 -1.50 6.94
C GLU A 28 11.18 -2.59 7.56
N ARG A 29 9.85 -2.38 7.62
CA ARG A 29 8.89 -3.35 8.14
C ARG A 29 8.04 -3.94 7.02
N GLY A 30 8.01 -5.27 6.93
CA GLY A 30 7.18 -6.02 5.98
C GLY A 30 7.99 -6.95 5.09
N GLY A 31 7.37 -7.41 3.99
CA GLY A 31 8.00 -8.28 3.01
C GLY A 31 8.75 -7.53 1.90
N SER A 32 9.54 -8.28 1.14
CA SER A 32 10.35 -7.78 0.00
C SER A 32 9.92 -8.37 -1.35
N VAL A 33 8.76 -9.04 -1.42
CA VAL A 33 8.23 -9.63 -2.65
C VAL A 33 7.72 -8.55 -3.61
N GLY A 34 7.03 -7.54 -3.06
CA GLY A 34 6.58 -6.37 -3.80
C GLY A 34 7.50 -5.16 -3.59
N PRO A 35 7.30 -4.08 -4.36
CA PRO A 35 8.07 -2.85 -4.23
C PRO A 35 7.96 -2.25 -2.82
N ASN A 36 9.02 -1.54 -2.41
CA ASN A 36 9.07 -0.79 -1.17
C ASN A 36 8.17 0.46 -1.26
N LEU A 37 7.24 0.60 -0.32
CA LEU A 37 6.23 1.66 -0.30
C LEU A 37 6.58 2.82 0.64
N SER A 38 7.77 2.83 1.24
CA SER A 38 8.18 3.86 2.23
C SER A 38 8.09 5.30 1.71
N LYS A 39 8.20 5.49 0.39
CA LYS A 39 8.15 6.81 -0.27
C LYS A 39 6.90 7.01 -1.15
N VAL A 40 6.01 6.02 -1.23
CA VAL A 40 4.93 6.00 -2.23
C VAL A 40 3.99 7.20 -2.12
N GLY A 41 3.73 7.68 -0.90
CA GLY A 41 2.89 8.87 -0.67
C GLY A 41 3.50 10.19 -1.15
N ARG A 42 4.80 10.22 -1.45
CA ARG A 42 5.48 11.36 -2.09
C ARG A 42 5.61 11.18 -3.62
N GLU A 43 5.63 9.94 -4.08
CA GLU A 43 5.89 9.59 -5.48
C GLU A 43 4.62 9.48 -6.32
N LYS A 44 3.47 9.23 -5.68
CA LYS A 44 2.18 8.97 -6.34
C LYS A 44 1.07 9.83 -5.76
N THR A 45 0.06 10.11 -6.58
CA THR A 45 -1.13 10.87 -6.15
C THR A 45 -2.09 9.97 -5.36
N ALA A 46 -3.00 10.60 -4.61
CA ALA A 46 -4.04 9.87 -3.87
C ALA A 46 -4.94 9.03 -4.80
N GLU A 47 -5.26 9.55 -5.99
CA GLU A 47 -6.06 8.87 -7.01
C GLU A 47 -5.35 7.63 -7.52
N TYR A 48 -4.04 7.72 -7.81
CA TYR A 48 -3.24 6.58 -8.24
C TYR A 48 -3.21 5.49 -7.17
N LEU A 49 -3.02 5.87 -5.91
CA LEU A 49 -3.00 4.91 -4.79
C LEU A 49 -4.35 4.23 -4.62
N LEU A 50 -5.45 4.98 -4.68
CA LEU A 50 -6.79 4.43 -4.56
C LEU A 50 -7.06 3.44 -5.70
N GLU A 51 -6.81 3.84 -6.95
CA GLU A 51 -6.95 2.99 -8.13
C GLU A 51 -6.13 1.69 -7.98
N SER A 52 -4.87 1.80 -7.55
CA SER A 52 -3.98 0.64 -7.37
C SER A 52 -4.46 -0.31 -6.26
N ILE A 53 -5.17 0.20 -5.25
CA ILE A 53 -5.74 -0.63 -4.16
C ILE A 53 -7.02 -1.33 -4.60
N VAL A 54 -7.93 -0.62 -5.27
CA VAL A 54 -9.26 -1.16 -5.63
C VAL A 54 -9.26 -1.92 -6.95
N LEU A 55 -8.32 -1.62 -7.84
CA LEU A 55 -8.18 -2.18 -9.19
C LEU A 55 -6.70 -2.47 -9.50
N PRO A 56 -6.04 -3.38 -8.75
CA PRO A 56 -4.60 -3.63 -8.89
C PRO A 56 -4.18 -4.12 -10.29
N SER A 57 -5.10 -4.72 -11.05
CA SER A 57 -4.83 -5.20 -12.41
C SER A 57 -5.02 -4.14 -13.50
N ALA A 58 -5.50 -2.93 -13.16
CA ALA A 58 -5.72 -1.86 -14.15
C ALA A 58 -4.41 -1.33 -14.75
N LYS A 59 -3.31 -1.42 -14.00
CA LYS A 59 -1.96 -1.05 -14.46
C LYS A 59 -0.97 -2.10 -14.01
N ILE A 60 -0.51 -2.91 -14.96
CA ILE A 60 0.57 -3.87 -14.75
C ILE A 60 1.85 -3.19 -15.25
N SER A 61 2.77 -2.89 -14.34
CA SER A 61 4.10 -2.44 -14.74
C SER A 61 4.85 -3.63 -15.39
N PRO A 62 5.50 -3.42 -16.55
CA PRO A 62 6.19 -4.49 -17.29
C PRO A 62 7.38 -5.06 -16.53
#